data_AF-A0A1A8S720-F1
#
_entry.id   AF-A0A1A8S720-F1
#
_cell.length_a   1.000
_cell.length_b   1.000
_cell.length_c   1.000
_cell.angle_alpha   90.00
_cell.angle_beta   90.00
_cell.angle_gamma   90.00
#
_symmetry.space_group_name_H-M   'P 1'
#
loop_
_entity.id
_entity.type
_entity.pdbx_description
1 polymer ?
#
loop_
_entity_poly.entity_id
_entity_poly.type
_entity_poly.pdbx_seq_one_letter_code
_entity_poly.pdbx_strand_id
1 'polypeptide(L)'
;MENSKAIWSEEEVAEGAHYDDVVDPRPQPEYEIILKQNVGTEDLFLGLSRKNPSSMCCEAMQVKIKLPDTKATDVFLDIKETFLDLRT
;
A
#
# COMPACT_ATOMS: atom_id res chain seq x y z
N MET A 1 21.09 18.16 3.53
CA MET A 1 21.05 19.28 4.49
C MET A 1 20.12 18.84 5.59
N GLU A 2 20.64 18.42 6.73
CA GLU A 2 19.79 18.12 7.88
C GLU A 2 19.17 19.41 8.41
N ASN A 3 17.88 19.35 8.70
CA ASN A 3 17.14 20.46 9.25
C ASN A 3 17.52 20.60 10.73
N SER A 4 18.35 21.58 11.08
CA SER A 4 18.90 21.76 12.43
C SER A 4 17.87 22.04 13.53
N LYS A 5 16.59 22.05 13.18
CA LYS A 5 15.44 22.21 14.09
C LYS A 5 14.55 20.95 14.16
N ALA A 6 14.89 19.90 13.42
CA ALA A 6 14.19 18.63 13.55
C ALA A 6 14.50 18.05 14.93
N ILE A 7 13.44 17.73 15.69
CA ILE A 7 13.56 17.14 17.04
C ILE A 7 13.81 15.63 16.94
N TRP A 8 13.38 15.01 15.83
CA TRP A 8 13.48 13.57 15.56
C TRP A 8 14.16 13.33 14.22
N SER A 9 15.04 12.34 14.14
CA SER A 9 15.52 11.82 12.86
C SER A 9 14.45 10.95 12.19
N GLU A 10 14.56 10.71 10.88
CA GLU A 10 13.60 9.86 10.16
C GLU A 10 13.56 8.43 10.72
N GLU A 11 14.68 7.94 11.25
CA GLU A 11 14.78 6.62 11.88
C GLU A 11 14.19 6.57 13.31
N GLU A 12 14.06 7.71 13.98
CA GLU A 12 13.48 7.80 15.34
C GLU A 12 11.94 7.88 15.31
N VAL A 13 11.35 8.24 14.18
CA VAL A 13 9.90 8.25 13.99
C VAL A 13 9.45 6.85 13.57
N ALA A 14 8.65 6.18 14.40
CA ALA A 14 8.12 4.86 14.06
C ALA A 14 7.37 4.89 12.72
N GLU A 15 7.73 3.99 11.81
CA GLU A 15 7.09 3.86 10.50
C GLU A 15 5.65 3.35 10.65
N GLY A 16 4.71 4.29 10.69
CA GLY A 16 3.27 3.99 10.75
C GLY A 16 2.82 3.38 12.07
N ALA A 17 1.50 3.27 12.22
CA ALA A 17 0.92 2.48 13.29
C ALA A 17 1.10 1.00 12.92
N HIS A 18 2.02 0.31 13.59
CA HIS A 18 2.26 -1.13 13.42
C HIS A 18 1.01 -2.00 13.74
N TYR A 19 -0.02 -1.37 14.30
CA TYR A 19 -1.31 -1.95 14.65
C TYR A 19 -2.40 -1.11 14.00
N ASP A 20 -3.55 -1.72 13.66
CA ASP A 20 -4.78 -0.96 13.41
C ASP A 20 -4.85 0.11 14.48
N ASP A 21 -4.94 1.38 14.08
CA ASP A 21 -5.02 2.49 15.01
C ASP A 21 -6.39 2.36 15.69
N VAL A 22 -6.47 1.50 16.72
CA VAL A 22 -7.70 1.10 17.43
C VAL A 22 -8.41 2.33 18.03
N VAL A 23 -7.75 3.48 17.99
CA VAL A 23 -8.15 4.76 18.54
C VAL A 23 -8.46 5.80 17.44
N ASP A 24 -8.30 5.52 16.14
CA ASP A 24 -8.69 6.46 15.09
C ASP A 24 -10.24 6.52 15.01
N PRO A 25 -10.87 7.66 15.34
CA PRO A 25 -12.32 7.78 15.31
C PRO A 25 -12.89 7.91 13.88
N ARG A 26 -12.04 8.04 12.86
CA ARG A 26 -12.48 8.26 11.48
C ARG A 26 -13.05 6.97 10.88
N PRO A 27 -14.12 7.06 10.08
CA PRO A 27 -14.67 5.90 9.39
C PRO A 27 -13.66 5.36 8.38
N GLN A 28 -13.39 4.06 8.41
CA GLN A 28 -12.57 3.40 7.40
C GLN A 28 -13.30 3.44 6.05
N PRO A 29 -12.64 3.90 4.96
CA PRO A 29 -13.24 3.93 3.64
C PRO A 29 -13.42 2.51 3.07
N GLU A 30 -14.34 2.35 2.11
CA GLU A 30 -14.45 1.09 1.37
C GLU A 30 -13.23 0.95 0.45
N TYR A 31 -12.52 -0.19 0.52
CA TYR A 31 -11.38 -0.47 -0.33
C TYR A 31 -11.37 -1.90 -0.87
N GLU A 32 -10.66 -2.08 -1.99
CA GLU A 32 -10.46 -3.36 -2.66
C GLU A 32 -8.95 -3.54 -2.90
N ILE A 33 -8.42 -4.71 -2.51
CA ILE A 33 -7.03 -5.10 -2.83
C ILE A 33 -7.07 -6.13 -3.96
N ILE A 34 -6.39 -5.80 -5.06
CA ILE A 34 -6.26 -6.67 -6.23
C ILE A 34 -4.81 -7.05 -6.40
N LEU A 35 -4.52 -8.34 -6.31
CA LEU A 35 -3.22 -8.90 -6.62
C LEU A 35 -3.15 -9.22 -8.11
N LYS A 36 -2.14 -8.68 -8.79
CA LYS A 36 -1.94 -8.81 -10.24
C LYS A 36 -0.74 -9.69 -10.51
N GLN A 37 -0.96 -10.67 -11.37
CA GLN A 37 0.07 -11.54 -11.91
C GLN A 37 0.24 -11.27 -13.40
N ASN A 38 1.47 -11.06 -13.84
CA ASN A 38 1.79 -10.98 -15.25
C ASN A 38 1.94 -12.40 -15.82
N VAL A 39 1.02 -12.83 -16.68
CA VAL A 39 1.00 -14.20 -17.25
C VAL A 39 1.28 -14.14 -18.75
N GLY A 40 2.39 -14.76 -19.15
CA GLY A 40 2.79 -14.91 -20.55
C GLY A 40 2.23 -16.18 -21.20
N THR A 41 2.42 -16.31 -22.51
CA THR A 41 2.03 -17.53 -23.24
C THR A 41 2.81 -18.75 -22.80
N GLU A 42 4.08 -18.59 -22.45
CA GLU A 42 4.95 -19.64 -21.93
C GLU A 42 4.46 -20.17 -20.57
N ASP A 43 3.76 -19.35 -19.80
CA ASP A 43 3.18 -19.75 -18.51
C ASP A 43 1.96 -20.65 -18.73
N LEU A 44 1.09 -20.27 -19.67
CA LEU A 44 -0.16 -20.97 -19.96
C LEU A 44 0.05 -22.26 -20.76
N PHE A 45 0.96 -22.24 -21.73
CA PHE A 45 1.13 -23.34 -22.68
C PHE A 45 2.30 -24.26 -22.34
N LEU A 46 3.37 -23.73 -21.73
CA LEU A 46 4.60 -24.49 -21.49
C LEU A 46 4.92 -24.70 -20.00
N GLY A 47 4.29 -23.94 -19.09
CA GLY A 47 4.50 -24.05 -17.65
C GLY A 47 5.92 -23.73 -17.18
N LEU A 48 6.71 -22.96 -17.95
CA LEU A 48 8.15 -22.79 -17.72
C LEU A 48 8.48 -21.87 -16.54
N SER A 49 7.65 -20.86 -16.27
CA SER A 49 7.86 -19.90 -15.18
C SER A 49 7.49 -20.43 -13.80
N ARG A 50 6.80 -21.58 -13.73
CA ARG A 50 6.23 -22.15 -12.50
C ARG A 50 5.29 -21.19 -11.75
N LYS A 51 4.78 -20.15 -12.41
CA LYS A 51 3.74 -19.30 -11.85
C LYS A 51 2.48 -20.13 -11.63
N ASN A 52 1.82 -19.87 -10.52
CA ASN A 52 0.56 -20.51 -10.16
C ASN A 52 -0.44 -19.42 -9.73
N PRO A 53 -1.75 -19.71 -9.62
CA PRO A 53 -2.75 -18.72 -9.24
C PRO A 53 -2.66 -18.20 -7.79
N SER A 54 -1.60 -18.53 -7.05
CA SER A 54 -1.37 -18.03 -5.70
C SER A 54 -1.00 -16.56 -5.71
N SER A 55 -1.37 -15.87 -4.64
CA SER A 55 -0.85 -14.53 -4.32
C SER A 55 0.68 -14.48 -4.26
N MET A 56 1.36 -15.61 -3.99
CA MET A 56 2.82 -15.69 -3.96
C MET A 56 3.49 -15.44 -5.31
N CYS A 57 2.76 -15.56 -6.41
CA CYS A 57 3.29 -15.32 -7.76
C CYS A 57 2.90 -13.94 -8.32
N CYS A 58 2.20 -13.10 -7.55
CA CYS A 58 1.79 -11.77 -7.98
C CYS A 58 2.96 -10.77 -7.87
N GLU A 59 3.19 -9.99 -8.93
CA GLU A 59 4.26 -8.98 -8.97
C GLU A 59 3.77 -7.57 -8.61
N ALA A 60 2.46 -7.35 -8.60
CA ALA A 60 1.88 -6.06 -8.25
C ALA A 60 0.65 -6.20 -7.37
N MET A 61 0.49 -5.25 -6.44
CA MET A 61 -0.71 -5.08 -5.63
C MET A 61 -1.34 -3.73 -6.00
N GLN A 62 -2.61 -3.76 -6.37
CA GLN A 62 -3.40 -2.56 -6.63
C GLN A 62 -4.42 -2.40 -5.50
N VAL A 63 -4.29 -1.31 -4.74
CA VAL A 63 -5.26 -0.91 -3.72
C VAL A 63 -6.17 0.16 -4.32
N LYS A 64 -7.48 -0.09 -4.34
CA LYS A 64 -8.50 0.87 -4.77
C LYS A 64 -9.28 1.31 -3.54
N ILE A 65 -9.27 2.61 -3.27
CA ILE A 65 -9.93 3.19 -2.08
C ILE A 65 -11.03 4.12 -2.59
N LYS A 66 -12.26 3.94 -2.10
CA LYS A 66 -13.40 4.79 -2.45
C LYS A 66 -13.50 5.95 -1.45
N LEU A 67 -13.32 7.16 -1.96
CA LEU A 67 -13.43 8.40 -1.19
C LEU A 67 -14.46 9.31 -1.87
N PRO A 68 -15.77 9.09 -1.63
CA PRO A 68 -16.79 9.98 -2.14
C PRO A 68 -16.59 11.38 -1.54
N ASP A 69 -16.85 12.41 -2.34
CA ASP A 69 -16.80 13.81 -1.91
C ASP A 69 -15.42 14.33 -1.44
N THR A 70 -14.34 13.57 -1.66
CA THR A 70 -12.96 14.00 -1.39
C THR A 70 -12.26 14.46 -2.68
N LYS A 71 -11.54 15.57 -2.63
CA LYS A 71 -10.68 16.01 -3.74
C LYS A 71 -9.31 15.39 -3.62
N ALA A 72 -8.66 15.13 -4.75
CA ALA A 72 -7.30 14.58 -4.77
C ALA A 72 -6.25 15.45 -4.03
N THR A 73 -6.49 16.77 -3.94
CA THR A 73 -5.63 17.70 -3.18
C THR A 73 -5.69 17.50 -1.67
N ASP A 74 -6.78 16.88 -1.19
CA ASP A 74 -7.06 16.71 0.23
C ASP A 74 -6.61 15.30 0.69
N VAL A 75 -6.04 14.50 -0.21
CA VAL A 75 -5.54 13.16 0.06
C VAL A 75 -4.05 13.22 0.37
N PHE A 76 -3.67 12.72 1.54
CA PHE A 76 -2.30 12.47 1.94
C PHE A 76 -2.04 10.97 1.88
N LEU A 77 -1.07 10.58 1.06
CA LEU A 77 -0.67 9.19 0.88
C LEU A 77 0.80 9.04 1.27
N ASP A 78 1.07 8.27 2.31
CA ASP A 78 2.42 7.88 2.71
C ASP A 78 2.61 6.39 2.41
N ILE A 79 3.64 6.08 1.62
CA ILE A 79 3.99 4.72 1.23
C ILE A 79 5.40 4.45 1.73
N LYS A 80 5.52 3.46 2.60
CA LYS A 80 6.77 2.89 3.09
C LYS A 80 6.96 1.50 2.49
N GLU A 81 8.09 0.88 2.79
CA GLU A 81 8.40 -0.48 2.32
C GLU A 81 7.34 -1.50 2.74
N THR A 82 6.78 -1.34 3.95
CA THR A 82 5.84 -2.30 4.54
C THR A 82 4.47 -1.71 4.91
N PHE A 83 4.28 -0.39 4.74
CA PHE A 83 3.06 0.32 5.15
C PHE A 83 2.51 1.23 4.06
N LEU A 84 1.19 1.30 4.00
CA LEU A 84 0.45 2.29 3.22
C LEU A 84 -0.50 3.00 4.18
N ASP A 85 -0.31 4.31 4.35
CA ASP A 85 -1.19 5.16 5.14
C ASP A 85 -1.87 6.16 4.20
N LEU A 86 -3.20 6.11 4.15
CA LEU A 86 -4.02 7.07 3.42
C LEU A 86 -4.85 7.86 4.42
N ARG A 87 -4.73 9.19 4.37
CA ARG A 87 -5.52 10.11 5.19
C ARG A 87 -6.17 11.17 4.32
N THR A 88 -7.39 11.54 4.70
CA THR A 88 -8.15 12.67 4.16
C THR A 88 -8.45 13.66 5.28
#